data_AF-A0A956VSR4-F1
#
_entry.id   AF-A0A956VSR4-F1
#
_cell.length_a   1.000
_cell.length_b   1.000
_cell.length_c   1.000
_cell.angle_alpha   90.00
_cell.angle_beta   90.00
_cell.angle_gamma   90.00
#
_symmetry.space_group_name_H-M   'P 1'
#
loop_
_entity.id
_entity.type
_entity.pdbx_description
1 polymer ?
#
loop_
_entity_poly.entity_id
_entity_poly.type
_entity_poly.pdbx_seq_one_letter_code
_entity_poly.pdbx_strand_id
1 'polypeptide(L)' 'GLLVAGLAHGLAPSARQAELLPAAGLIGELILVAGQTLFERLMGQTATLSVVVEFAGGLFFLFLLLKGRLR' A
#
# COMPACT_ATOMS: atom_id res chain seq x y z
N GLY A 1 2.46 -1.84 -4.41
CA GLY A 1 3.32 -0.76 -4.96
C GLY A 1 2.69 0.62 -4.82
N LEU A 2 1.72 0.96 -5.69
CA LEU A 2 1.10 2.30 -5.72
C LEU A 2 0.40 2.70 -4.41
N LEU A 3 -0.29 1.76 -3.77
CA LEU A 3 -0.91 1.96 -2.45
C LEU A 3 0.14 2.38 -1.40
N VAL A 4 1.21 1.60 -1.31
CA VAL A 4 2.29 1.75 -0.32
C VAL A 4 3.05 3.06 -0.53
N ALA A 5 3.42 3.37 -1.78
CA ALA A 5 4.11 4.62 -2.12
C ALA A 5 3.27 5.85 -1.80
N GLY A 6 1.96 5.81 -2.06
CA GLY A 6 1.04 6.89 -1.72
C GLY A 6 0.85 7.09 -0.22
N LEU A 7 0.77 6.00 0.56
CA LEU A 7 0.69 6.06 2.02
C LEU A 7 1.99 6.60 2.63
N ALA A 8 3.15 6.11 2.16
CA ALA A 8 4.45 6.60 2.60
C ALA A 8 4.61 8.10 2.33
N HIS A 9 4.15 8.58 1.16
CA HIS A 9 4.19 10.00 0.81
C HIS A 9 3.24 10.86 1.66
N GLY A 10 2.12 10.31 2.11
CA GLY A 10 1.23 10.98 3.06
C GLY A 10 1.82 11.07 4.48
N LEU A 11 2.62 10.09 4.89
CA LEU A 11 3.22 9.99 6.22
C LEU A 11 4.56 10.72 6.34
N ALA A 12 5.28 10.90 5.24
CA ALA A 12 6.54 11.64 5.17
C ALA A 12 6.42 12.83 4.19
N PRO A 13 5.89 13.99 4.64
CA PRO A 13 5.75 15.19 3.80
C PRO A 13 7.09 15.83 3.42
N SER A 14 8.15 15.58 4.21
CA SER A 14 9.51 16.02 3.93
C SER A 14 10.16 15.06 2.93
N ALA A 15 10.15 15.46 1.65
CA ALA A 15 10.57 14.69 0.47
C ALA A 15 12.07 14.35 0.42
N ARG A 16 12.61 13.64 1.42
CA ARG A 16 13.92 12.98 1.31
C ARG A 16 13.67 11.53 0.90
N GLN A 17 14.10 11.18 -0.31
CA GLN A 17 13.93 9.84 -0.88
C GLN A 17 14.53 8.73 0.02
N ALA A 18 15.54 9.11 0.82
CA ALA A 18 16.17 8.27 1.84
C ALA A 18 15.23 7.86 2.99
N GLU A 19 14.20 8.65 3.30
CA GLU A 19 13.21 8.35 4.36
C GLU A 19 11.95 7.66 3.78
N LEU A 20 11.59 8.02 2.55
CA LEU A 20 10.44 7.45 1.84
C LEU A 20 10.61 5.96 1.52
N LEU A 21 11.80 5.54 1.09
CA LEU A 21 12.08 4.14 0.76
C LEU A 21 11.90 3.18 1.96
N PRO A 22 12.53 3.42 3.13
CA PRO A 22 12.32 2.56 4.29
C PRO A 22 10.89 2.66 4.83
N ALA A 23 10.26 3.85 4.84
CA ALA A 23 8.86 3.99 5.24
C ALA A 23 7.92 3.17 4.34
N ALA A 24 8.10 3.24 3.01
CA ALA A 24 7.35 2.42 2.07
C ALA A 24 7.61 0.93 2.28
N GLY A 25 8.86 0.53 2.50
CA GLY A 25 9.21 -0.86 2.82
C GLY A 25 8.45 -1.39 4.05
N LEU A 26 8.50 -0.65 5.16
CA LEU A 26 7.83 -1.02 6.40
C LEU A 26 6.31 -1.08 6.26
N ILE A 27 5.70 -0.12 5.55
CA ILE A 27 4.26 -0.12 5.28
C ILE A 27 3.87 -1.33 4.43
N GLY A 28 4.67 -1.65 3.41
CA GLY A 28 4.45 -2.82 2.56
C GLY A 28 4.55 -4.12 3.35
N GLU A 29 5.61 -4.27 4.14
CA GLU A 29 5.80 -5.44 5.01
C GLU A 29 4.65 -5.60 6.00
N LEU A 30 4.23 -4.51 6.66
CA LEU A 30 3.11 -4.55 7.60
C LEU A 30 1.81 -5.00 6.92
N ILE A 31 1.49 -4.45 5.75
CA ILE A 31 0.28 -4.80 4.99
C ILE A 31 0.32 -6.28 4.59
N LEU A 32 1.47 -6.77 4.12
CA LEU A 32 1.62 -8.16 3.70
C LEU A 32 1.56 -9.11 4.89
N VAL A 33 2.36 -8.89 5.94
CA VAL A 33 2.40 -9.80 7.10
C VAL A 33 1.06 -9.82 7.84
N ALA A 34 0.46 -8.65 8.10
CA ALA A 34 -0.83 -8.58 8.78
C ALA A 34 -1.96 -9.14 7.91
N GLY A 35 -1.99 -8.76 6.63
CA GLY A 35 -3.01 -9.21 5.69
C GLY A 35 -2.95 -10.71 5.46
N GLN A 36 -1.74 -11.27 5.27
CA GLN A 36 -1.55 -12.70 5.05
C GLN A 36 -1.95 -13.47 6.29
N THR A 37 -1.52 -13.01 7.48
CA THR A 37 -1.92 -13.64 8.74
C THR A 37 -3.44 -13.65 8.92
N LEU A 38 -4.11 -12.54 8.60
CA LEU A 38 -5.56 -12.43 8.70
C LEU A 38 -6.28 -13.36 7.72
N PHE A 39 -5.93 -13.29 6.44
CA PHE A 39 -6.58 -14.06 5.38
C PHE A 39 -6.28 -15.55 5.48
N GLU A 40 -5.05 -15.92 5.84
CA GLU A 40 -4.66 -17.32 5.97
C GLU A 40 -5.24 -17.94 7.24
N ARG A 41 -5.16 -17.26 8.39
CA ARG A 41 -5.65 -17.85 9.65
C ARG A 41 -7.15 -17.75 9.86
N LEU A 42 -7.82 -16.69 9.36
CA LEU A 42 -9.26 -16.54 9.54
C LEU A 42 -10.07 -17.07 8.37
N MET A 43 -9.51 -17.04 7.16
CA MET A 43 -10.26 -17.37 5.93
C MET A 43 -9.68 -18.55 5.15
N GLY A 44 -8.48 -19.04 5.50
CA GLY A 44 -7.82 -20.15 4.79
C GLY A 44 -7.48 -19.84 3.33
N GLN A 45 -7.46 -18.57 2.92
CA GLN A 45 -7.31 -18.17 1.52
C GLN A 45 -6.10 -17.25 1.30
N THR A 46 -4.99 -17.86 0.89
CA THR A 46 -3.71 -17.16 0.65
C THR A 46 -3.74 -16.28 -0.61
N ALA A 47 -4.49 -16.67 -1.65
CA ALA A 47 -4.52 -15.95 -2.93
C ALA A 47 -5.37 -14.66 -2.91
N THR A 48 -6.34 -14.55 -1.98
CA THR A 48 -7.27 -13.42 -1.95
C THR A 48 -6.61 -12.12 -1.51
N LEU A 49 -5.56 -12.18 -0.69
CA LEU A 49 -4.87 -10.98 -0.21
C LEU A 49 -4.28 -10.16 -1.35
N SER A 50 -3.56 -10.81 -2.28
CA SER A 50 -2.91 -10.11 -3.40
C SER A 50 -3.94 -9.36 -4.25
N VAL A 51 -5.09 -10.00 -4.54
CA VAL A 51 -6.19 -9.39 -5.29
C VAL A 51 -6.74 -8.17 -4.57
N VAL A 52 -6.94 -8.26 -3.24
CA VAL A 52 -7.42 -7.12 -2.44
C VAL A 52 -6.43 -5.97 -2.44
N VAL A 53 -5.13 -6.25 -2.26
CA VAL A 53 -4.08 -5.22 -2.24
C VAL A 53 -3.93 -4.55 -3.60
N GLU A 54 -3.97 -5.32 -4.70
CA GLU A 54 -3.95 -4.78 -6.06
C GLU A 54 -5.17 -3.92 -6.35
N PHE A 55 -6.37 -4.42 -6.01
CA PHE A 55 -7.61 -3.68 -6.20
C PHE A 55 -7.62 -2.37 -5.40
N ALA A 56 -7.24 -2.42 -4.12
CA ALA A 56 -7.14 -1.23 -3.28
C ALA A 56 -6.10 -0.24 -3.83
N GLY A 57 -4.96 -0.74 -4.30
CA GLY A 57 -3.94 0.09 -4.94
C GLY A 57 -4.41 0.75 -6.23
N GLY A 58 -5.17 0.03 -7.06
CA GLY A 58 -5.79 0.56 -8.27
C GLY A 58 -6.84 1.64 -7.97
N LEU A 59 -7.70 1.40 -6.98
CA LEU A 59 -8.70 2.38 -6.55
C LEU A 59 -8.05 3.64 -5.97
N PHE A 60 -7.02 3.48 -5.14
CA PHE A 60 -6.25 4.58 -4.59
C PHE A 60 -5.55 5.39 -5.69
N PHE A 61 -4.96 4.72 -6.68
CA PHE A 61 -4.38 5.38 -7.85
C PHE A 61 -5.44 6.18 -8.63
N LEU A 62 -6.60 5.58 -8.91
CA LEU A 62 -7.70 6.25 -9.60
C LEU A 62 -8.17 7.49 -8.82
N PHE A 63 -8.27 7.38 -7.50
CA PHE A 63 -8.61 8.50 -6.62
C PHE A 63 -7.59 9.65 -6.70
N LEU A 64 -6.29 9.34 -6.68
CA LEU A 64 -5.25 10.36 -6.83
C LEU A 64 -5.29 11.03 -8.21
N LEU A 65 -5.55 10.25 -9.26
CA LEU A 65 -5.70 10.73 -10.63
C LEU A 65 -6.87 11.70 -10.74
N LEU A 66 -8.04 11.33 -10.22
CA LEU A 66 -9.23 12.18 -10.17
C LEU A 66 -9.01 13.46 -9.36
N LYS A 67 -8.18 13.41 -8.31
CA LYS A 67 -7.84 14.58 -7.48
C LYS A 67 -6.83 15.53 -8.16
N GLY A 68 -6.28 15.18 -9.33
CA GLY A 68 -5.28 16.00 -10.02
C GLY A 68 -3.95 16.13 -9.26
N ARG A 69 -3.66 15.21 -8.34
CA ARG A 69 -2.39 15.18 -7.58
C ARG A 69 -1.26 14.44 -8.29
N LEU A 70 -1.53 13.83 -9.44
CA LEU A 70 -0.50 13.45 -10.41
C LEU A 70 -0.26 14.64 -11.34
N ARG A 71 0.74 15.46 -11.03
CA ARG A 71 1.32 16.46 -11.93
C ARG A 71 2.81 16.22 -12.01
#